data_AF-A0A2I0FST8-F1
#
_entry.id   AF-A0A2I0FST8-F1
#
_cell.length_a   1.000
_cell.length_b   1.000
_cell.length_c   1.000
_cell.angle_alpha   90.00
_cell.angle_beta   90.00
_cell.angle_gamma   90.00
#
_symmetry.space_group_name_H-M   'P 1'
#
loop_
_entity.id
_entity.type
_entity.pdbx_description
1 polymer ?
#
loop_
_entity_poly.entity_id
_entity_poly.type
_entity_poly.pdbx_seq_one_letter_code
_entity_poly.pdbx_strand_id
1 'polypeptide(L)' 'MMELFMNQREFERVIGAWSSITFSQIIIDSNSRGHELYAVSHEPNPGVRLFIISADDELRAQRYKSVMENWLHERDRHLE' A
#
# COMPACT_ATOMS: atom_id res chain seq x y z
N MET A 1 22.19 -9.36 -5.25
CA MET A 1 20.82 -9.08 -5.72
C MET A 1 20.40 -7.80 -5.00
N MET A 2 20.17 -6.70 -5.73
CA MET A 2 19.74 -5.45 -5.08
C MET A 2 18.25 -5.59 -4.71
N GLU A 3 17.96 -5.46 -3.43
CA GLU A 3 16.61 -5.44 -2.87
C GLU A 3 15.88 -4.17 -3.36
N LEU A 4 14.76 -4.33 -4.07
CA LEU A 4 13.89 -3.21 -4.42
C LEU A 4 13.02 -2.87 -3.21
N PHE A 5 13.51 -1.98 -2.36
CA PHE A 5 12.69 -1.37 -1.31
C PHE A 5 11.85 -0.25 -1.93
N MET A 6 10.52 -0.38 -1.91
CA MET A 6 9.65 0.72 -2.32
C MET A 6 9.85 1.91 -1.38
N ASN A 7 10.19 3.06 -1.93
CA ASN A 7 10.28 4.30 -1.16
C ASN A 7 8.96 5.09 -1.17
N GLN A 8 8.84 6.08 -0.28
CA GLN A 8 7.64 6.91 -0.13
C GLN A 8 7.22 7.59 -1.44
N ARG A 9 8.18 8.10 -2.22
CA ARG A 9 7.89 8.79 -3.48
C ARG A 9 7.28 7.85 -4.52
N GLU A 10 7.75 6.60 -4.57
CA GLU A 10 7.17 5.57 -5.44
C GLU A 10 5.77 5.18 -4.99
N PHE A 11 5.57 5.02 -3.69
CA PHE A 11 4.25 4.78 -3.09
C PHE A 11 3.27 5.90 -3.43
N GLU A 12 3.65 7.16 -3.20
CA GLU A 12 2.85 8.34 -3.54
C GLU A 12 2.55 8.44 -5.03
N ARG A 13 3.49 8.06 -5.89
CA ARG A 13 3.28 8.01 -7.34
C ARG A 13 2.23 6.95 -7.71
N VAL A 14 2.28 5.77 -7.11
CA VAL A 14 1.33 4.66 -7.36
C VAL A 14 -0.08 5.05 -6.88
N ILE A 15 -0.19 5.53 -5.64
CA ILE A 15 -1.46 5.97 -5.06
C ILE A 15 -2.01 7.20 -5.79
N GLY A 16 -1.16 8.17 -6.07
CA GLY A 16 -1.51 9.43 -6.73
C GLY A 16 -1.98 9.25 -8.18
N ALA A 17 -1.60 8.17 -8.86
CA ALA A 17 -2.16 7.81 -10.17
C ALA A 17 -3.67 7.53 -10.12
N TRP A 18 -4.20 7.25 -8.92
CA TRP A 18 -5.62 7.01 -8.64
C TRP A 18 -6.19 8.13 -7.77
N SER A 19 -5.89 9.39 -8.12
CA SER A 19 -6.25 10.56 -7.31
C SER A 19 -7.75 10.75 -7.07
N SER A 20 -8.62 10.12 -7.86
CA SER A 20 -10.08 10.12 -7.66
C SER A 20 -10.56 9.11 -6.61
N ILE A 21 -9.67 8.28 -6.07
CA ILE A 21 -9.98 7.25 -5.08
C ILE A 21 -9.21 7.55 -3.79
N THR A 22 -9.95 7.57 -2.68
CA THR A 22 -9.38 7.62 -1.34
C THR A 22 -9.13 6.20 -0.86
N PHE A 23 -7.87 5.82 -0.72
CA PHE A 23 -7.47 4.59 -0.06
C PHE A 23 -7.27 4.87 1.43
N SER A 24 -7.76 3.98 2.30
CA SER A 24 -7.75 4.20 3.75
C SER A 24 -7.01 3.13 4.55
N GLN A 25 -6.61 2.02 3.90
CA GLN A 25 -5.95 0.92 4.58
C GLN A 25 -4.99 0.18 3.65
N ILE A 26 -3.96 -0.43 4.23
CA ILE A 26 -3.10 -1.42 3.57
C ILE A 26 -3.44 -2.82 4.07
N ILE A 27 -3.63 -3.77 3.16
CA ILE A 27 -3.83 -5.19 3.49
C ILE A 27 -2.72 -6.04 2.89
N ILE A 28 -2.51 -7.22 3.48
CA ILE A 28 -1.60 -8.25 2.97
C ILE A 28 -2.46 -9.43 2.53
N ASP A 29 -2.27 -9.87 1.30
CA ASP A 29 -2.86 -11.08 0.73
C ASP A 29 -1.77 -12.15 0.62
N SER A 30 -1.83 -13.15 1.49
CA SER A 30 -0.83 -14.22 1.57
C SER A 30 -1.25 -15.41 0.72
N ASN A 31 -0.41 -15.80 -0.23
CA ASN A 31 -0.65 -16.93 -1.12
C ASN A 31 0.60 -17.82 -1.27
N SER A 32 0.48 -18.90 -2.04
CA SER A 32 1.56 -19.88 -2.23
C SER A 32 2.81 -19.32 -2.93
N ARG A 33 2.74 -18.12 -3.49
CA ARG A 33 3.84 -17.43 -4.20
C ARG A 33 4.46 -16.28 -3.38
N GLY A 34 3.93 -15.98 -2.20
CA GLY A 34 4.41 -14.90 -1.33
C GLY A 34 3.26 -14.06 -0.76
N HIS A 35 3.56 -12.80 -0.48
CA HIS A 35 2.66 -11.88 0.20
C HIS A 35 2.49 -10.60 -0.61
N GLU A 36 1.27 -10.33 -1.09
CA GLU A 36 0.97 -9.16 -1.92
C GLU A 36 0.33 -8.06 -1.07
N LEU A 37 0.81 -6.83 -1.21
CA LEU A 37 0.30 -5.67 -0.48
C LEU A 37 -0.62 -4.85 -1.39
N TYR A 38 -1.78 -4.49 -0.84
CA TYR A 38 -2.78 -3.68 -1.52
C TYR A 38 -3.19 -2.48 -0.67
N ALA A 39 -3.35 -1.32 -1.32
CA ALA A 39 -4.15 -0.24 -0.77
C ALA A 39 -5.63 -0.50 -1.06
N VAL A 40 -6.51 -0.29 -0.07
CA VAL A 40 -7.94 -0.53 -0.21
C VAL A 40 -8.77 0.69 0.12
N SER A 41 -9.87 0.87 -0.62
CA SER A 41 -10.85 1.93 -0.41
C SER A 41 -12.11 1.36 0.27
N HIS A 42 -12.67 2.13 1.19
CA HIS A 42 -13.92 1.82 1.89
C HIS A 42 -15.05 2.72 1.43
N GLU A 43 -14.89 4.04 1.54
CA GLU A 43 -15.86 5.03 1.07
C GLU A 43 -15.11 6.14 0.34
N PRO A 44 -15.66 6.73 -0.75
CA PRO A 44 -16.95 6.40 -1.39
C PRO A 44 -16.88 5.19 -2.35
N ASN A 45 -15.73 4.53 -2.48
CA ASN A 45 -15.50 3.45 -3.45
C ASN A 45 -15.18 2.10 -2.76
N PRO A 46 -16.15 1.47 -2.09
CA PRO A 46 -15.92 0.23 -1.35
C PRO A 46 -15.39 -0.89 -2.24
N GLY A 47 -14.38 -1.60 -1.74
CA GLY A 47 -13.86 -2.82 -2.38
C GLY A 47 -12.85 -2.59 -3.50
N VAL A 48 -12.50 -1.34 -3.82
CA VAL A 48 -11.37 -1.08 -4.71
C VAL A 48 -10.08 -1.47 -4.02
N ARG A 49 -9.28 -2.32 -4.70
CA ARG A 49 -7.96 -2.77 -4.25
C ARG A 49 -6.91 -2.36 -5.29
N LEU A 50 -5.88 -1.65 -4.87
CA LEU A 50 -4.74 -1.27 -5.71
C LEU A 50 -3.50 -2.06 -5.26
N PHE A 51 -2.92 -2.84 -6.18
CA PHE A 51 -1.66 -3.53 -5.93
C PHE A 51 -0.51 -2.53 -5.76
N ILE A 52 0.36 -2.76 -4.76
CA ILE A 52 1.51 -1.91 -4.46
C ILE A 52 2.82 -2.66 -4.67
N ILE A 53 3.04 -3.73 -3.92
CA ILE A 53 4.29 -4.50 -3.95
C ILE A 53 4.05 -5.94 -3.47
N SER A 54 4.96 -6.85 -3.80
CA SER A 54 5.02 -8.20 -3.26
C SER A 54 6.22 -8.35 -2.33
N ALA A 55 6.06 -9.12 -1.26
CA ALA A 55 7.11 -9.59 -0.38
C ALA A 55 7.23 -11.13 -0.45
N ASP A 56 8.45 -11.61 -0.35
CA ASP A 56 8.85 -13.01 -0.32
C ASP A 56 8.58 -13.69 1.03
N ASP A 57 8.52 -12.93 2.12
CA ASP A 57 8.22 -13.43 3.46
C ASP A 57 7.25 -12.53 4.25
N GLU A 58 6.61 -13.14 5.25
CA GLU A 58 5.58 -12.50 6.07
C GLU A 58 6.15 -11.35 6.90
N LEU A 59 7.35 -11.49 7.47
CA LEU A 59 7.96 -10.46 8.29
C LEU A 59 8.23 -9.20 7.46
N ARG A 60 8.72 -9.38 6.22
CA ARG A 60 8.94 -8.29 5.28
C ARG A 60 7.61 -7.66 4.85
N ALA A 61 6.58 -8.46 4.57
CA ALA A 61 5.25 -7.96 4.25
C ALA A 61 4.69 -7.07 5.37
N GLN A 62 4.81 -7.50 6.63
CA GLN A 62 4.36 -6.72 7.78
C GLN A 62 5.15 -5.41 7.96
N ARG A 63 6.47 -5.43 7.71
CA ARG A 63 7.28 -4.21 7.72
C ARG A 63 6.84 -3.22 6.65
N TYR A 64 6.60 -3.69 5.42
CA TYR A 64 6.08 -2.83 4.36
C TYR A 64 4.71 -2.26 4.72
N LYS A 65 3.80 -3.09 5.20
CA LYS A 65 2.47 -2.66 5.63
C LYS A 65 2.56 -1.52 6.64
N SER A 66 3.35 -1.71 7.72
CA SER A 66 3.48 -0.70 8.77
C SER A 66 4.00 0.65 8.24
N VAL A 67 5.02 0.61 7.37
CA VAL A 67 5.59 1.83 6.79
C VAL A 67 4.59 2.52 5.84
N MET A 68 3.90 1.74 5.00
CA MET A 68 2.93 2.26 4.03
C MET A 68 1.67 2.80 4.71
N GLU A 69 1.22 2.19 5.81
CA GLU A 69 0.11 2.71 6.62
C GLU A 69 0.46 4.09 7.20
N ASN A 70 1.70 4.28 7.67
CA ASN A 70 2.14 5.59 8.14
C ASN A 70 2.12 6.64 7.02
N TRP A 71 2.64 6.31 5.83
CA TRP A 71 2.60 7.22 4.68
C TRP A 71 1.19 7.55 4.23
N LEU A 72 0.27 6.58 4.26
CA LEU A 72 -1.13 6.81 3.93
C LEU A 72 -1.79 7.79 4.91
N HIS A 73 -1.55 7.63 6.21
CA HIS A 73 -2.05 8.53 7.25
C HIS A 73 -1.42 9.93 7.21
N GLU A 74 -0.15 10.04 6.81
CA GLU A 74 0.50 11.34 6.61
C GLU A 74 -0.11 12.09 5.42
N ARG A 75 -0.35 11.39 4.30
CA ARG A 75 -1.01 11.97 3.12
C ARG A 75 -2.41 12.50 3.45
N ASP A 76 -3.22 11.74 4.18
CA ASP A 76 -4.59 12.15 4.49
C ASP A 76 -4.64 13.39 5.40
N ARG A 77 -3.69 13.51 6.36
CA ARG A 77 -3.54 14.72 7.19
C ARG A 77 -3.19 15.98 6.40
N HIS A 78 -2.61 15.85 5.21
CA HIS A 78 -2.33 16.98 4.33
C HIS A 78 -3.52 17.36 3.42
N LEU A 79 -4.58 16.56 3.41
CA LEU A 79 -5.80 16.80 2.64
C LEU A 79 -6.94 17.42 3.48
N GLU A 80 -6.82 17.41 4.81
CA GLU A 80 -7.68 18.12 5.78
C GLU A 80 -7.27 19.60 5.94
#